data_AF-S8C5C3-F1
#
_entry.id   AF-S8C5C3-F1
#
_cell.length_a   1.000
_cell.length_b   1.000
_cell.length_c   1.000
_cell.angle_alpha   90.00
_cell.angle_beta   90.00
_cell.angle_gamma   90.00
#
_symmetry.space_group_name_H-M   'P 1'
#
loop_
_entity.id
_entity.type
_entity.pdbx_description
1 polymer ?
#
loop_
_entity_poly.entity_id
_entity_poly.type
_entity_poly.pdbx_seq_one_letter_code
_entity_poly.pdbx_strand_id
1 'polypeptide(L)'
;MEEVKEAPVVALAGDGGGTSLDARFALFCKNDLSLDDSNVSEQAKKLFDELKVLLVANASGSGTGTPDEIERYWFAFIIYIVRKLNESSTPIKKGLTLCQVLRAAKLNVTDFYKELMQFLIKAGSIFSNLYGGDWEGRLKAKESQTNFVHMILLSK
;
A
#
# COMPACT_ATOMS: atom_id res chain seq x y z
N MET A 1 -40.18 29.69 27.97
CA MET A 1 -39.27 28.73 28.61
C MET A 1 -38.69 27.87 27.51
N GLU A 2 -37.49 28.26 27.11
CA GLU A 2 -36.58 27.46 26.29
C GLU A 2 -36.22 26.17 27.01
N GLU A 3 -36.10 25.07 26.27
CA GLU A 3 -35.05 24.10 26.53
C GLU A 3 -34.71 23.39 25.22
N VAL A 4 -33.78 23.98 24.47
CA VAL A 4 -33.08 23.30 23.37
C VAL A 4 -32.05 22.39 24.02
N LYS A 5 -32.30 21.09 23.96
CA LYS A 5 -31.38 20.08 24.46
C LYS A 5 -30.28 19.87 23.42
N GLU A 6 -29.20 20.61 23.57
CA GLU A 6 -27.97 20.42 22.80
C GLU A 6 -27.39 19.02 23.03
N ALA A 7 -27.07 18.33 21.93
CA ALA A 7 -26.29 17.10 21.95
C ALA A 7 -24.83 17.45 22.30
N PRO A 8 -24.08 16.57 22.99
CA PRO A 8 -22.69 16.84 23.28
C PRO A 8 -21.90 16.76 21.97
N VAL A 9 -21.40 17.91 21.55
CA VAL A 9 -20.30 18.05 20.59
C VAL A 9 -19.11 17.28 21.13
N VAL A 10 -18.84 16.12 20.52
CA VAL A 10 -17.64 15.34 20.81
C VAL A 10 -16.45 16.12 20.26
N ALA A 11 -15.77 16.83 21.15
CA ALA A 11 -14.49 17.44 20.90
C ALA A 11 -13.46 16.33 20.62
N LEU A 12 -13.14 16.10 19.35
CA LEU A 12 -11.97 15.32 18.94
C LEU A 12 -10.79 16.27 18.80
N ALA A 13 -10.09 16.50 19.90
CA ALA A 13 -8.75 17.05 19.88
C ALA A 13 -7.90 16.37 20.96
N GLY A 14 -6.82 15.72 20.53
CA GLY A 14 -5.71 15.36 21.42
C GLY A 14 -5.13 13.98 21.20
N ASP A 15 -4.08 13.94 20.38
CA ASP A 15 -2.86 13.15 20.60
C ASP A 15 -2.98 11.60 20.60
N GLY A 16 -2.73 11.03 19.42
CA GLY A 16 -2.63 9.58 19.20
C GLY A 16 -1.38 9.23 18.40
N GLY A 17 -0.21 9.76 18.81
CA GLY A 17 1.09 9.39 18.27
C GLY A 17 1.44 7.94 18.64
N GLY A 18 0.85 6.97 17.93
CA GLY A 18 1.16 5.55 18.10
C GLY A 18 0.12 4.55 17.55
N THR A 19 -1.11 4.99 17.25
CA THR A 19 -2.21 4.07 16.87
C THR A 19 -2.88 4.38 15.53
N SER A 20 -2.56 5.50 14.88
CA SER A 20 -3.14 5.82 13.56
C SER A 20 -2.50 4.98 12.44
N LEU A 21 -3.31 4.61 11.44
CA LEU A 21 -2.85 3.91 10.23
C LEU A 21 -1.71 4.68 9.54
N ASP A 22 -1.79 6.02 9.57
CA ASP A 22 -0.78 6.93 9.02
C ASP A 22 0.56 6.82 9.76
N ALA A 23 0.54 6.76 11.10
CA ALA A 23 1.76 6.61 11.89
C ALA A 23 2.43 5.26 11.63
N ARG A 24 1.64 4.19 11.52
CA ARG A 24 2.14 2.83 11.21
C ARG A 24 2.73 2.76 9.80
N PHE A 25 2.10 3.40 8.83
CA PHE A 25 2.64 3.49 7.47
C PHE A 25 3.94 4.30 7.41
N ALA A 26 4.00 5.43 8.11
CA ALA A 26 5.21 6.25 8.19
C ALA A 26 6.37 5.51 8.88
N LEU A 27 6.08 4.80 9.97
CA LEU A 27 7.05 3.93 10.66
C LEU A 27 7.55 2.82 9.72
N PHE A 28 6.66 2.18 8.96
CA PHE A 28 7.05 1.16 7.99
C PHE A 28 7.98 1.71 6.90
N CYS A 29 7.66 2.90 6.36
CA CYS A 29 8.51 3.55 5.36
C CYS A 29 9.89 3.92 5.92
N LYS A 30 9.94 4.47 7.15
CA LYS A 30 11.17 4.99 7.75
C LYS A 30 12.04 3.89 8.37
N ASN A 31 11.46 3.03 9.19
CA ASN A 31 12.21 2.08 10.00
C ASN A 31 12.46 0.77 9.25
N ASP A 32 11.44 0.24 8.57
CA ASP A 32 11.55 -1.07 7.93
C ASP A 32 12.11 -1.00 6.51
N LEU A 33 11.89 0.13 5.82
CA LEU A 33 12.34 0.34 4.43
C LEU A 33 13.42 1.42 4.27
N SER A 34 13.72 2.21 5.32
CA SER A 34 14.73 3.28 5.31
C SER A 34 14.52 4.32 4.20
N LEU A 35 13.28 4.74 3.96
CA LEU A 35 12.88 5.66 2.88
C LEU A 35 12.95 7.15 3.24
N ASP A 36 13.71 7.52 4.28
CA ASP A 36 13.59 8.77 5.06
C ASP A 36 13.59 10.07 4.24
N ASP A 37 14.20 10.11 3.04
CA ASP A 37 14.24 11.29 2.15
C ASP A 37 14.06 10.93 0.66
N SER A 38 13.23 9.92 0.37
CA SER A 38 13.00 9.48 -1.02
C SER A 38 11.71 10.07 -1.62
N ASN A 39 11.76 10.50 -2.89
CA ASN A 39 10.55 10.78 -3.70
C ASN A 39 9.50 9.66 -3.61
N VAL A 40 9.95 8.42 -3.39
CA VAL A 40 9.10 7.24 -3.16
C VAL A 40 8.24 7.40 -1.91
N SER A 41 8.77 7.94 -0.80
CA SER A 41 8.01 8.15 0.44
C SER A 41 6.88 9.16 0.26
N GLU A 42 7.15 10.30 -0.39
CA GLU A 42 6.13 11.34 -0.65
C GLU A 42 5.01 10.83 -1.56
N GLN A 43 5.37 10.15 -2.64
CA GLN A 43 4.40 9.57 -3.56
C GLN A 43 3.63 8.42 -2.94
N ALA A 44 4.27 7.62 -2.09
CA ALA A 44 3.63 6.55 -1.35
C ALA A 44 2.62 7.10 -0.33
N LYS A 45 2.95 8.20 0.35
CA LYS A 45 2.03 8.91 1.24
C LYS A 45 0.82 9.47 0.48
N LYS A 46 1.04 10.12 -0.66
CA LYS A 46 -0.05 10.63 -1.50
C LYS A 46 -0.97 9.50 -1.96
N LEU A 47 -0.40 8.39 -2.43
CA LEU A 47 -1.19 7.24 -2.86
C LEU A 47 -1.93 6.58 -1.68
N PHE A 48 -1.29 6.51 -0.51
CA PHE A 48 -1.90 6.01 0.71
C PHE A 48 -3.13 6.83 1.11
N ASP A 49 -3.04 8.16 1.08
CA ASP A 49 -4.17 9.04 1.44
C ASP A 49 -5.39 8.82 0.52
N GLU A 50 -5.16 8.64 -0.77
CA GLU A 50 -6.21 8.35 -1.76
C GLU A 50 -6.83 6.96 -1.54
N LEU A 51 -5.99 5.96 -1.24
CA LEU A 51 -6.44 4.60 -0.99
C LEU A 51 -7.06 4.43 0.40
N LYS A 52 -6.80 5.34 1.35
CA LYS A 52 -7.25 5.27 2.75
C LYS A 52 -8.74 5.00 2.89
N VAL A 53 -9.55 5.58 2.01
CA VAL A 53 -10.99 5.34 1.98
C VAL A 53 -11.32 3.88 1.68
N LEU A 54 -10.61 3.26 0.72
CA LEU A 54 -10.75 1.82 0.42
C LEU A 54 -10.17 0.94 1.53
N LEU A 55 -9.09 1.38 2.18
CA LEU A 55 -8.46 0.69 3.30
C LEU A 55 -9.44 0.63 4.49
N VAL A 56 -10.01 1.76 4.89
CA VAL A 56 -11.00 1.81 5.99
C VAL A 56 -12.27 1.01 5.65
N ALA A 57 -12.74 1.07 4.40
CA ALA A 57 -13.92 0.31 3.97
C ALA A 57 -13.70 -1.22 3.99
N ASN A 58 -12.51 -1.69 3.63
CA ASN A 58 -12.18 -3.13 3.59
C ASN A 58 -11.70 -3.69 4.93
N ALA A 59 -11.28 -2.85 5.88
CA ALA A 59 -10.89 -3.28 7.24
C ALA A 59 -12.05 -3.99 7.98
N SER A 60 -13.29 -3.72 7.56
CA SER A 60 -14.50 -4.31 8.13
C SER A 60 -14.92 -5.64 7.48
N GLY A 61 -14.24 -6.12 6.43
CA GLY A 61 -14.81 -7.16 5.55
C GLY A 61 -13.87 -8.13 4.83
N SER A 62 -12.54 -8.09 5.04
CA SER A 62 -11.65 -9.03 4.35
C SER A 62 -11.40 -10.30 5.19
N GLY A 63 -11.99 -11.41 4.76
CA GLY A 63 -11.79 -12.73 5.35
C GLY A 63 -10.40 -13.29 5.11
N THR A 64 -9.93 -14.06 6.10
CA THR A 64 -8.74 -14.95 6.15
C THR A 64 -7.42 -14.41 6.70
N GLY A 65 -7.26 -13.11 6.94
CA GLY A 65 -6.05 -12.54 7.58
C GLY A 65 -6.34 -11.84 8.91
N THR A 66 -5.34 -11.75 9.79
CA THR A 66 -5.44 -10.84 10.95
C THR A 66 -5.45 -9.38 10.45
N PRO A 67 -6.09 -8.44 11.16
CA PRO A 67 -6.08 -7.02 10.76
C PRO A 67 -4.67 -6.47 10.53
N ASP A 68 -3.69 -6.92 11.32
CA ASP A 68 -2.28 -6.57 11.17
C ASP A 68 -1.65 -7.11 9.86
N GLU A 69 -2.08 -8.28 9.42
CA GLU A 69 -1.59 -8.89 8.18
C GLU A 69 -2.16 -8.18 6.93
N ILE A 70 -3.45 -7.85 6.96
CA ILE A 70 -4.11 -7.07 5.90
C ILE A 70 -3.41 -5.71 5.75
N GLU A 71 -3.09 -5.06 6.86
CA GLU A 71 -2.37 -3.80 6.86
C GLU A 71 -0.97 -3.91 6.22
N ARG A 72 -0.22 -4.97 6.54
CA ARG A 72 1.09 -5.23 5.93
C ARG A 72 0.99 -5.43 4.43
N TYR A 73 -0.03 -6.15 3.96
CA TYR A 73 -0.29 -6.30 2.51
C TYR A 73 -0.51 -4.94 1.85
N TRP A 74 -1.32 -4.09 2.46
CA TRP A 74 -1.61 -2.76 1.91
C TRP A 74 -0.38 -1.86 1.85
N PHE A 75 0.41 -1.82 2.92
CA PHE A 75 1.66 -1.07 2.92
C PHE A 75 2.61 -1.56 1.82
N ALA A 76 2.74 -2.88 1.68
CA ALA A 76 3.56 -3.48 0.64
C ALA A 76 3.04 -3.18 -0.78
N PHE A 77 1.72 -3.18 -1.01
CA PHE A 77 1.13 -2.83 -2.32
C PHE A 77 1.41 -1.40 -2.71
N ILE A 78 1.19 -0.45 -1.79
CA ILE A 78 1.39 0.97 -2.05
C ILE A 78 2.84 1.24 -2.45
N ILE A 79 3.78 0.69 -1.68
CA ILE A 79 5.21 0.83 -1.96
C ILE A 79 5.58 0.17 -3.30
N TYR A 80 5.07 -1.04 -3.58
CA TYR A 80 5.32 -1.71 -4.86
C TYR A 80 4.81 -0.91 -6.06
N ILE A 81 3.58 -0.40 -5.98
CA ILE A 81 2.92 0.36 -7.06
C ILE A 81 3.65 1.67 -7.30
N VAL A 82 3.92 2.44 -6.24
CA VAL A 82 4.69 3.69 -6.33
C VAL A 82 6.06 3.42 -6.92
N ARG A 83 6.75 2.37 -6.45
CA ARG A 83 8.08 2.04 -6.96
C ARG A 83 8.08 1.69 -8.45
N LYS A 84 7.08 0.94 -8.91
CA LYS A 84 6.96 0.50 -10.30
C LYS A 84 6.48 1.60 -11.25
N LEU A 85 5.48 2.37 -10.84
CA LEU A 85 4.89 3.42 -11.70
C LEU A 85 5.74 4.68 -11.77
N ASN A 86 6.62 4.91 -10.80
CA ASN A 86 7.58 6.02 -10.80
C ASN A 86 8.98 5.61 -11.27
N GLU A 87 9.14 4.38 -11.77
CA GLU A 87 10.37 3.93 -12.43
C GLU A 87 10.44 4.52 -13.85
N SER A 88 10.45 5.85 -13.97
CA SER A 88 10.68 6.55 -15.23
C SER A 88 12.18 6.57 -15.54
N SER A 89 12.56 5.77 -16.53
CA SER A 89 13.68 5.96 -17.47
C SER A 89 15.14 6.06 -16.98
N THR A 90 15.47 6.04 -15.69
CA THR A 90 16.88 5.99 -15.26
C THR A 90 17.30 4.61 -14.77
N PRO A 91 18.18 3.89 -15.48
CA PRO A 91 18.82 2.72 -14.94
C PRO A 91 19.76 3.18 -13.83
N ILE A 92 19.80 2.45 -12.72
CA ILE A 92 20.78 2.61 -11.63
C ILE A 92 20.42 3.71 -10.61
N LYS A 93 19.52 3.36 -9.69
CA LYS A 93 19.95 3.17 -8.30
C LYS A 93 19.43 1.82 -7.86
N LYS A 94 20.21 1.09 -7.05
CA LYS A 94 19.79 -0.15 -6.36
C LYS A 94 18.68 0.20 -5.35
N GLY A 95 17.55 0.66 -5.86
CA GLY A 95 16.41 1.07 -5.09
C GLY A 95 15.70 -0.14 -4.53
N LEU A 96 14.92 0.12 -3.47
CA LEU A 96 14.08 -0.84 -2.77
C LEU A 96 13.48 -1.89 -3.71
N THR A 97 13.90 -3.15 -3.52
CA THR A 97 13.45 -4.30 -4.30
C THR A 97 12.16 -4.87 -3.72
N LEU A 98 11.37 -5.55 -4.55
CA LEU A 98 10.18 -6.27 -4.05
C LEU A 98 10.54 -7.23 -2.92
N CYS A 99 11.65 -7.95 -3.01
CA CYS A 99 12.11 -8.85 -1.95
C CYS A 99 12.39 -8.13 -0.63
N GLN A 100 12.89 -6.89 -0.66
CA GLN A 100 13.08 -6.08 0.56
C GLN A 100 11.74 -5.65 1.15
N VAL A 101 10.78 -5.22 0.31
CA VAL A 101 9.43 -4.86 0.75
C VAL A 101 8.73 -6.05 1.42
N LEU A 102 8.75 -7.22 0.76
CA LEU A 102 8.12 -8.42 1.28
C LEU A 102 8.78 -8.92 2.57
N ARG A 103 10.11 -8.79 2.68
CA ARG A 103 10.85 -9.17 3.90
C ARG A 103 10.48 -8.25 5.07
N ALA A 104 10.44 -6.94 4.84
CA ALA A 104 10.00 -5.96 5.83
C ALA A 104 8.57 -6.23 6.30
N ALA A 105 7.67 -6.50 5.35
CA ALA A 105 6.26 -6.80 5.63
C ALA A 105 6.01 -8.24 6.11
N LYS A 106 7.04 -9.11 6.11
CA LYS A 106 6.94 -10.55 6.43
C LYS A 106 5.88 -11.29 5.58
N LEU A 107 5.80 -10.98 4.30
CA LEU A 107 4.80 -11.54 3.37
C LEU A 107 5.39 -12.56 2.41
N ASN A 108 4.57 -13.54 2.01
CA ASN A 108 4.92 -14.48 0.95
C ASN A 108 4.66 -13.84 -0.42
N VAL A 109 5.62 -13.94 -1.33
CA VAL A 109 5.52 -13.43 -2.71
C VAL A 109 4.34 -14.01 -3.50
N THR A 110 4.00 -15.28 -3.29
CA THR A 110 2.90 -15.95 -3.99
C THR A 110 1.55 -15.35 -3.59
N ASP A 111 1.32 -15.22 -2.28
CA ASP A 111 0.07 -14.67 -1.75
C ASP A 111 0.01 -13.16 -1.97
N PHE A 112 1.15 -12.48 -1.89
CA PHE A 112 1.27 -11.08 -2.29
C PHE A 112 0.73 -10.82 -3.69
N TYR A 113 1.12 -11.61 -4.71
CA TYR A 113 0.59 -11.38 -6.06
C TYR A 113 -0.90 -11.72 -6.16
N LYS A 114 -1.42 -12.73 -5.45
CA LYS A 114 -2.87 -13.02 -5.45
C LYS A 114 -3.67 -11.84 -4.89
N GLU A 115 -3.28 -11.37 -3.72
CA GLU A 115 -3.94 -10.27 -3.02
C GLU A 115 -3.76 -8.93 -3.77
N LEU A 116 -2.56 -8.68 -4.33
CA LEU A 116 -2.29 -7.52 -5.17
C LEU A 116 -3.27 -7.47 -6.35
N MET A 117 -3.49 -8.59 -7.04
CA MET A 117 -4.40 -8.60 -8.19
C MET A 117 -5.84 -8.26 -7.81
N GLN A 118 -6.32 -8.75 -6.66
CA GLN A 118 -7.64 -8.36 -6.16
C GLN A 118 -7.71 -6.87 -5.79
N PHE A 119 -6.65 -6.38 -5.15
CA PHE A 119 -6.53 -4.98 -4.78
C PHE A 119 -6.53 -4.06 -5.99
N LEU A 120 -5.81 -4.41 -7.05
CA LEU A 120 -5.75 -3.65 -8.30
C LEU A 120 -7.12 -3.53 -8.98
N ILE A 121 -7.93 -4.59 -8.95
CA ILE A 121 -9.30 -4.57 -9.49
C ILE A 121 -10.17 -3.58 -8.71
N LYS A 122 -10.06 -3.58 -7.36
CA LYS A 122 -10.86 -2.71 -6.49
C LYS A 122 -10.45 -1.24 -6.58
N ALA A 123 -9.15 -0.97 -6.70
CA ALA A 123 -8.58 0.38 -6.72
C ALA A 123 -8.30 0.93 -8.14
N GLY A 124 -8.72 0.22 -9.18
CA GLY A 124 -8.40 0.56 -10.57
C GLY A 124 -8.81 1.97 -11.00
N SER A 125 -9.95 2.47 -10.51
CA SER A 125 -10.40 3.85 -10.77
C SER A 125 -9.45 4.90 -10.18
N ILE A 126 -8.96 4.67 -8.96
CA ILE A 126 -7.99 5.54 -8.29
C ILE A 126 -6.67 5.56 -9.05
N PHE A 127 -6.18 4.40 -9.50
CA PHE A 127 -4.94 4.33 -10.28
C PHE A 127 -5.08 5.01 -11.65
N SER A 128 -6.21 4.83 -12.33
CA SER A 128 -6.48 5.50 -13.59
C SER A 128 -6.48 7.02 -13.44
N ASN A 129 -7.06 7.54 -12.35
CA ASN A 129 -7.09 8.98 -12.07
C ASN A 129 -5.71 9.55 -11.72
N LEU A 130 -4.90 8.83 -10.94
CA LEU A 130 -3.60 9.32 -10.46
C LEU A 130 -2.47 9.14 -11.46
N TYR A 131 -2.46 8.00 -12.15
CA TYR A 131 -1.37 7.61 -13.03
C TYR A 131 -1.75 7.68 -14.51
N GLY A 132 -3.03 7.69 -14.87
CA GLY A 132 -3.51 7.63 -16.25
C GLY A 132 -3.91 6.21 -16.66
N GLY A 133 -4.70 6.08 -17.74
CA GLY A 133 -5.33 4.82 -18.15
C GLY A 133 -4.38 3.69 -18.56
N ASP A 134 -3.10 3.98 -18.78
CA ASP A 134 -2.05 3.01 -19.15
C ASP A 134 -1.31 2.43 -17.92
N TRP A 135 -1.74 2.75 -16.70
CA TRP A 135 -1.10 2.33 -15.45
C TRP A 135 -0.93 0.80 -15.35
N GLU A 136 -1.91 0.01 -15.81
CA GLU A 136 -1.83 -1.45 -15.78
C GLU A 136 -0.66 -1.97 -16.64
N GLY A 137 -0.50 -1.38 -17.83
CA GLY A 137 0.54 -1.72 -18.79
C GLY A 137 1.94 -1.31 -18.31
N ARG A 138 2.05 -0.27 -17.48
CA ARG A 138 3.31 0.13 -16.82
C ARG A 138 3.63 -0.72 -15.60
N LEU A 139 2.61 -1.06 -14.80
CA LEU A 139 2.79 -1.86 -13.58
C LEU A 139 3.22 -3.30 -13.89
N LYS A 140 2.71 -3.87 -15.01
CA LYS A 140 3.05 -5.22 -15.49
C LYS A 140 2.94 -6.30 -14.40
N ALA A 141 1.99 -6.15 -13.46
CA ALA A 141 1.86 -7.03 -12.30
C ALA A 141 1.68 -8.51 -12.70
N LYS A 142 0.87 -8.77 -13.73
CA LYS A 142 0.66 -10.10 -14.31
C LYS A 142 1.97 -10.72 -14.85
N GLU A 143 2.71 -9.96 -15.64
CA GLU A 143 4.01 -10.39 -16.20
C GLU A 143 5.01 -10.69 -15.08
N SER A 144 5.06 -9.84 -14.05
CA SER A 144 5.95 -10.02 -12.90
C SER A 144 5.62 -11.28 -12.08
N GLN A 145 4.32 -11.58 -11.90
CA GLN A 145 3.87 -12.83 -11.26
C GLN A 145 4.26 -14.06 -12.09
N THR A 146 4.00 -14.03 -13.39
CA THR A 146 4.35 -15.12 -14.32
C THR A 146 5.85 -15.39 -14.30
N ASN A 147 6.67 -14.34 -14.41
CA ASN A 147 8.13 -14.46 -14.35
C ASN A 147 8.60 -15.11 -13.04
N PHE A 148 8.00 -14.73 -11.91
CA PHE A 148 8.32 -15.36 -10.63
C PHE A 148 7.98 -16.86 -10.62
N VAL A 149 6.80 -17.25 -11.09
CA VAL A 149 6.40 -18.67 -11.17
C VAL A 149 7.35 -19.46 -12.07
N HIS A 150 7.75 -18.91 -13.23
CA HIS A 150 8.73 -19.54 -14.11
C HIS A 150 10.09 -19.71 -13.44
N MET A 151 10.59 -18.70 -12.74
CA MET A 151 11.86 -18.82 -12.01
C MET A 151 11.80 -19.92 -10.94
N ILE A 152 10.70 -20.02 -10.19
CA ILE A 152 10.53 -21.09 -9.20
C ILE A 152 10.52 -22.47 -9.88
N LEU A 153 9.82 -22.60 -11.02
CA LEU A 153 9.78 -23.86 -11.77
C LEU A 153 11.16 -24.26 -12.30
N LEU A 154 11.93 -23.31 -12.82
CA LEU A 154 13.28 -23.55 -13.36
C LEU A 154 14.32 -23.85 -12.27
N SER A 155 14.06 -23.47 -11.02
CA SER A 155 14.97 -23.66 -9.89
C SER A 155 14.81 -25.00 -9.15
N LYS A 156 13.87 -25.84 -9.60
CA LYS A 156 13.62 -27.19 -9.08
C LYS A 156 14.28 -28.23 -9.96
#